data_AF-A0A7W1QLG8-F1
#
_entry.id   AF-A0A7W1QLG8-F1
#
_cell.length_a   1.000
_cell.length_b   1.000
_cell.length_c   1.000
_cell.angle_alpha   90.00
_cell.angle_beta   90.00
_cell.angle_gamma   90.00
#
_symmetry.space_group_name_H-M   'P 1'
#
loop_
_entity.id
_entity.type
_entity.pdbx_description
1 polymer ?
#
loop_
_entity_poly.entity_id
_entity_poly.type
_entity_poly.pdbx_seq_one_letter_code
_entity_poly.pdbx_strand_id
1 'polypeptide(L)'
;ASLQDALENIDVGGPSMLRSAAKNHEAVLPVVDPTDYPVVLELLRKGGLTPAVRREFAAKVFTHTSDYDAAVAGYLTPREDGLPARLGVAMERVQALRYGENPTQRAGLYVTEEPRGMRDLTQRQGKELSFNNLLDVDAGMWAVAWWSNRPACAIIKHTTPCGIAVAPSAVEAFRSARATDPVSAFGSVVAFNTVVDKATADAMADLFMEVVVAPSFHAEALAAFAAKKQLRVVELPVSKGAGALDYKRVRGGFLVQDQFRFDPSEVGWKVATRRQPTETEWNDLRFAWTAVAPVKSNAILLARKEAAIGIGAGQMSRVDSVFLAVHKARQQGHDPAGSVLASDAFFPFADGVEHAAGAGITAIIQPGGSIRDAEVVEAADRHGMAMVMTGKRQFRH
;
A
#
# COMPACT_ATOMS: atom_id res chain seq x y z
N ALA A 1 -10.25 6.23 29.99
CA ALA A 1 -11.03 5.35 30.88
C ALA A 1 -10.04 4.55 31.71
N SER A 2 -10.32 4.38 33.00
CA SER A 2 -9.57 3.48 33.88
C SER A 2 -9.91 2.01 33.56
N LEU A 3 -9.12 1.06 34.05
CA LEU A 3 -9.47 -0.37 33.99
C LEU A 3 -10.81 -0.63 34.70
N GLN A 4 -11.05 0.06 35.81
CA GLN A 4 -12.29 -0.08 36.56
C GLN A 4 -13.50 0.38 35.73
N ASP A 5 -13.39 1.52 35.04
CA ASP A 5 -14.46 2.02 34.16
C ASP A 5 -14.76 1.00 33.05
N ALA A 6 -13.71 0.38 32.47
CA ALA A 6 -13.89 -0.62 31.43
C ALA A 6 -14.60 -1.87 31.96
N LEU A 7 -14.22 -2.35 33.15
CA LEU A 7 -14.85 -3.51 33.79
C LEU A 7 -16.33 -3.25 34.14
N GLU A 8 -16.66 -2.05 34.60
CA GLU A 8 -18.05 -1.67 34.92
C GLU A 8 -18.96 -1.63 33.67
N ASN A 9 -18.38 -1.41 32.49
CA ASN A 9 -19.11 -1.40 31.21
C ASN A 9 -19.19 -2.78 30.53
N ILE A 10 -18.69 -3.84 31.16
CA ILE A 10 -18.86 -5.21 30.65
C ILE A 10 -20.27 -5.70 31.00
N ASP A 11 -21.17 -5.76 30.01
CA ASP A 11 -22.53 -6.27 30.12
C ASP A 11 -22.55 -7.80 30.12
N VAL A 12 -23.16 -8.37 31.16
CA VAL A 12 -23.37 -9.81 31.31
C VAL A 12 -24.78 -10.21 30.85
N GLY A 13 -25.78 -9.36 31.10
CA GLY A 13 -27.18 -9.65 30.89
C GLY A 13 -27.58 -9.58 29.41
N GLY A 14 -27.19 -8.50 28.72
CA GLY A 14 -27.50 -8.28 27.31
C GLY A 14 -27.03 -9.44 26.42
N PRO A 15 -25.72 -9.80 26.44
CA PRO A 15 -25.22 -10.93 25.67
C PRO A 15 -25.89 -12.26 26.03
N SER A 16 -26.22 -12.49 27.31
CA SER A 16 -26.90 -13.70 27.75
C SER A 16 -28.31 -13.82 27.14
N MET A 17 -29.09 -12.75 27.18
CA MET A 17 -30.44 -12.70 26.59
C MET A 17 -30.39 -12.87 25.07
N LEU A 18 -29.50 -12.14 24.41
CA LEU A 18 -29.30 -12.18 22.96
C LEU A 18 -28.92 -13.58 22.48
N ARG A 19 -27.95 -14.24 23.12
CA ARG A 19 -27.52 -15.60 22.77
C ARG A 19 -28.63 -16.62 22.99
N SER A 20 -29.42 -16.48 24.05
CA SER A 20 -30.59 -17.33 24.32
C SER A 20 -31.65 -17.19 23.21
N ALA A 21 -31.97 -15.96 22.81
CA ALA A 21 -32.91 -15.69 21.73
C ALA A 21 -32.40 -16.21 20.37
N ALA A 22 -31.12 -15.98 20.04
CA ALA A 22 -30.50 -16.46 18.81
C ALA A 22 -30.44 -17.99 18.71
N LYS A 23 -30.16 -18.68 19.82
CA LYS A 23 -30.25 -20.14 19.87
C LYS A 23 -31.68 -20.63 19.55
N ASN A 24 -32.69 -19.93 20.04
CA ASN A 24 -34.10 -20.28 19.88
C ASN A 24 -34.79 -19.58 18.69
N HIS A 25 -34.04 -19.18 17.66
CA HIS A 25 -34.54 -18.39 16.53
C HIS A 25 -35.66 -19.06 15.72
N GLU A 26 -35.90 -20.35 15.87
CA GLU A 26 -37.07 -21.00 15.26
C GLU A 26 -38.39 -20.41 15.81
N ALA A 27 -38.40 -20.00 17.08
CA ALA A 27 -39.56 -19.51 17.80
C ALA A 27 -39.54 -17.99 18.08
N VAL A 28 -38.37 -17.34 18.09
CA VAL A 28 -38.23 -15.91 18.39
C VAL A 28 -37.40 -15.18 17.33
N LEU A 29 -37.61 -13.87 17.16
CA LEU A 29 -36.77 -13.02 16.31
C LEU A 29 -35.81 -12.21 17.18
N PRO A 30 -34.51 -12.54 17.24
CA PRO A 30 -33.53 -11.73 17.96
C PRO A 30 -33.13 -10.51 17.12
N VAL A 31 -33.04 -9.32 17.74
CA VAL A 31 -32.59 -8.09 17.05
C VAL A 31 -31.55 -7.41 17.94
N VAL A 32 -30.38 -7.10 17.36
CA VAL A 32 -29.22 -6.56 18.10
C VAL A 32 -28.78 -5.18 17.62
N ASP A 33 -29.28 -4.74 16.46
CA ASP A 33 -28.86 -3.51 15.80
C ASP A 33 -30.09 -2.63 15.50
N PRO A 34 -30.14 -1.39 16.02
CA PRO A 34 -31.25 -0.47 15.77
C PRO A 34 -31.49 -0.16 14.29
N THR A 35 -30.47 -0.28 13.43
CA THR A 35 -30.62 -0.04 11.99
C THR A 35 -31.52 -1.07 11.29
N ASP A 36 -31.75 -2.23 11.90
CA ASP A 36 -32.64 -3.27 11.36
C ASP A 36 -34.13 -2.99 11.62
N TYR A 37 -34.46 -2.05 12.53
CA TYR A 37 -35.85 -1.83 12.95
C TYR A 37 -36.82 -1.57 11.78
N PRO A 38 -36.48 -0.75 10.76
CA PRO A 38 -37.38 -0.56 9.61
C PRO A 38 -37.68 -1.86 8.85
N VAL A 39 -36.66 -2.70 8.62
CA VAL A 39 -36.79 -3.99 7.92
C VAL A 39 -37.63 -4.96 8.73
N VAL A 40 -37.39 -5.04 10.05
CA VAL A 40 -38.16 -5.89 10.97
C VAL A 40 -39.64 -5.51 10.96
N LEU A 41 -39.96 -4.21 11.04
CA LEU A 41 -41.34 -3.73 11.01
C LEU A 41 -42.04 -4.08 9.69
N GLU A 42 -41.34 -3.98 8.56
CA GLU A 42 -41.89 -4.37 7.26
C GLU A 42 -42.19 -5.87 7.19
N LEU A 43 -41.23 -6.71 7.63
CA LEU A 43 -41.38 -8.17 7.66
C LEU A 43 -42.57 -8.59 8.54
N LEU A 44 -42.76 -7.94 9.70
CA LEU A 44 -43.90 -8.19 10.58
C LEU A 44 -45.24 -7.87 9.91
N ARG A 45 -45.34 -6.71 9.23
CA ARG A 45 -46.57 -6.29 8.53
C ARG A 45 -46.94 -7.23 7.38
N LYS A 46 -45.95 -7.76 6.67
CA LYS A 46 -46.15 -8.64 5.50
C LYS A 46 -46.20 -10.13 5.85
N GLY A 47 -46.02 -10.51 7.12
CA GLY A 47 -45.89 -11.92 7.51
C GLY A 47 -44.63 -12.60 6.96
N GLY A 48 -43.57 -11.82 6.67
CA GLY A 48 -42.34 -12.25 6.01
C GLY A 48 -41.29 -12.88 6.91
N LEU A 49 -41.60 -13.15 8.19
CA LEU A 49 -40.68 -13.81 9.12
C LEU A 49 -40.59 -15.32 8.82
N THR A 50 -39.88 -15.66 7.76
CA THR A 50 -39.57 -17.04 7.42
C THR A 50 -38.50 -17.60 8.36
N PRO A 51 -38.36 -18.94 8.45
CA PRO A 51 -37.24 -19.55 9.18
C PRO A 51 -35.86 -19.07 8.72
N ALA A 52 -35.69 -18.82 7.42
CA ALA A 52 -34.44 -18.30 6.86
C ALA A 52 -34.10 -16.90 7.41
N VAL A 53 -35.08 -15.99 7.41
CA VAL A 53 -34.93 -14.65 7.98
C VAL A 53 -34.55 -14.71 9.46
N ARG A 54 -35.25 -15.52 10.28
CA ARG A 54 -34.90 -15.65 11.70
C ARG A 54 -33.49 -16.19 11.91
N ARG A 55 -33.04 -17.12 11.07
CA ARG A 55 -31.67 -17.65 11.09
C ARG A 55 -30.62 -16.58 10.74
N GLU A 56 -30.90 -15.69 9.79
CA GLU A 56 -30.02 -14.56 9.45
C GLU A 56 -29.85 -13.60 10.64
N PHE A 57 -30.95 -13.22 11.29
CA PHE A 57 -30.92 -12.39 12.49
C PHE A 57 -30.20 -13.09 13.66
N ALA A 58 -30.38 -14.40 13.84
CA ALA A 58 -29.64 -15.19 14.82
C ALA A 58 -28.14 -15.20 14.55
N ALA A 59 -27.73 -15.35 13.29
CA ALA A 59 -26.33 -15.26 12.89
C ALA A 59 -25.75 -13.87 13.21
N LYS A 60 -26.49 -12.78 12.89
CA LYS A 60 -26.08 -11.41 13.22
C LYS A 60 -25.86 -11.21 14.71
N VAL A 61 -26.72 -11.78 15.56
CA VAL A 61 -26.56 -11.73 17.02
C VAL A 61 -25.30 -12.46 17.49
N PHE A 62 -25.05 -13.67 17.01
CA PHE A 62 -23.83 -14.39 17.40
C PHE A 62 -22.56 -13.68 16.92
N THR A 63 -22.56 -13.09 15.73
CA THR A 63 -21.47 -12.22 15.24
C THR A 63 -21.24 -11.04 16.19
N HIS A 64 -22.30 -10.29 16.51
CA HIS A 64 -22.19 -9.13 17.41
C HIS A 64 -21.65 -9.50 18.80
N THR A 65 -22.14 -10.60 19.40
CA THR A 65 -21.62 -11.06 20.70
C THR A 65 -20.19 -11.59 20.62
N SER A 66 -19.79 -12.18 19.48
CA SER A 66 -18.40 -12.58 19.24
C SER A 66 -17.47 -11.37 19.15
N ASP A 67 -17.88 -10.31 18.46
CA ASP A 67 -17.11 -9.07 18.36
C ASP A 67 -17.00 -8.37 19.73
N TYR A 68 -18.09 -8.38 20.49
CA TYR A 68 -18.12 -7.88 21.87
C TYR A 68 -17.11 -8.59 22.78
N ASP A 69 -17.19 -9.93 22.85
CA ASP A 69 -16.27 -10.73 23.67
C ASP A 69 -14.81 -10.61 23.18
N ALA A 70 -14.60 -10.48 21.87
CA ALA A 70 -13.27 -10.26 21.29
C ALA A 70 -12.68 -8.90 21.72
N ALA A 71 -13.50 -7.84 21.76
CA ALA A 71 -13.06 -6.52 22.24
C ALA A 71 -12.69 -6.55 23.73
N VAL A 72 -13.52 -7.21 24.57
CA VAL A 72 -13.24 -7.41 26.00
C VAL A 72 -11.94 -8.20 26.19
N ALA A 73 -11.80 -9.34 25.48
CA ALA A 73 -10.60 -10.17 25.55
C ALA A 73 -9.35 -9.40 25.09
N GLY A 74 -9.45 -8.63 23.99
CA GLY A 74 -8.35 -7.83 23.48
C GLY A 74 -7.90 -6.72 24.44
N TYR A 75 -8.84 -6.14 25.19
CA TYR A 75 -8.54 -5.13 26.22
C TYR A 75 -7.87 -5.74 27.46
N LEU A 76 -8.34 -6.89 27.93
CA LEU A 76 -7.84 -7.55 29.15
C LEU A 76 -6.55 -8.35 28.92
N THR A 77 -6.23 -8.72 27.68
CA THR A 77 -5.05 -9.52 27.36
C THR A 77 -3.78 -8.66 27.43
N PRO A 78 -2.82 -9.00 28.32
CA PRO A 78 -1.53 -8.32 28.35
C PRO A 78 -0.80 -8.45 27.01
N ARG A 79 -0.02 -7.42 26.65
CA ARG A 79 0.85 -7.44 25.47
C ARG A 79 2.29 -7.64 25.93
N GLU A 80 2.82 -8.83 25.70
CA GLU A 80 4.24 -9.13 25.91
C GLU A 80 4.99 -8.75 24.62
N ASP A 81 6.09 -8.01 24.74
CA ASP A 81 6.87 -7.50 23.61
C ASP A 81 6.03 -6.78 22.53
N GLY A 82 4.89 -6.18 22.92
CA GLY A 82 4.00 -5.42 22.05
C GLY A 82 2.86 -6.22 21.39
N LEU A 83 2.86 -7.56 21.48
CA LEU A 83 1.85 -8.43 20.87
C LEU A 83 1.11 -9.30 21.93
N PRO A 84 -0.19 -9.60 21.73
CA PRO A 84 -0.92 -10.47 22.64
C PRO A 84 -0.66 -11.96 22.36
N ALA A 85 -0.73 -12.79 23.41
CA ALA A 85 -0.59 -14.26 23.28
C ALA A 85 -1.68 -14.93 22.43
N ARG A 86 -2.84 -14.27 22.29
CA ARG A 86 -3.91 -14.65 21.37
C ARG A 86 -4.37 -13.40 20.61
N LEU A 87 -4.34 -13.48 19.28
CA LEU A 87 -4.78 -12.40 18.41
C LEU A 87 -6.06 -12.80 17.68
N GLY A 88 -7.13 -12.05 17.90
CA GLY A 88 -8.36 -12.12 17.10
C GLY A 88 -8.38 -10.98 16.10
N VAL A 89 -8.79 -11.27 14.86
CA VAL A 89 -8.99 -10.25 13.82
C VAL A 89 -10.42 -10.34 13.35
N ALA A 90 -11.23 -9.33 13.69
CA ALA A 90 -12.57 -9.16 13.16
C ALA A 90 -12.48 -8.51 11.78
N MET A 91 -13.21 -9.06 10.81
CA MET A 91 -13.22 -8.59 9.43
C MET A 91 -14.63 -8.66 8.86
N GLU A 92 -15.02 -7.63 8.14
CA GLU A 92 -16.33 -7.51 7.49
C GLU A 92 -16.18 -7.64 5.97
N ARG A 93 -17.00 -8.48 5.34
CA ARG A 93 -17.01 -8.57 3.87
C ARG A 93 -17.81 -7.41 3.28
N VAL A 94 -17.13 -6.47 2.63
CA VAL A 94 -17.77 -5.32 1.97
C VAL A 94 -18.04 -5.54 0.48
N GLN A 95 -17.33 -6.49 -0.15
CA GLN A 95 -17.52 -6.80 -1.57
C GLN A 95 -17.25 -8.28 -1.83
N ALA A 96 -18.13 -8.96 -2.56
CA ALA A 96 -17.80 -10.26 -3.17
C ALA A 96 -17.05 -9.99 -4.47
N LEU A 97 -16.00 -10.75 -4.78
CA LEU A 97 -15.20 -10.54 -5.99
C LEU A 97 -15.45 -11.66 -6.99
N ARG A 98 -15.39 -11.33 -8.28
CA ARG A 98 -15.59 -12.28 -9.38
C ARG A 98 -14.66 -13.50 -9.29
N TYR A 99 -13.40 -13.28 -8.93
CA TYR A 99 -12.39 -14.30 -8.68
C TYR A 99 -11.21 -13.70 -7.85
N GLY A 100 -10.32 -14.56 -7.35
CA GLY A 100 -9.09 -14.20 -6.62
C GLY A 100 -7.97 -13.74 -7.55
N GLU A 101 -6.73 -14.13 -7.27
CA GLU A 101 -5.62 -13.82 -8.19
C GLU A 101 -5.81 -14.48 -9.56
N ASN A 102 -6.45 -15.66 -9.58
CA ASN A 102 -6.73 -16.46 -10.75
C ASN A 102 -8.24 -16.75 -10.89
N PRO A 103 -8.77 -16.92 -12.12
CA PRO A 103 -10.21 -17.08 -12.38
C PRO A 103 -10.93 -18.22 -11.64
N THR A 104 -10.21 -19.26 -11.21
CA THR A 104 -10.77 -20.43 -10.52
C THR A 104 -10.87 -20.24 -9.00
N GLN A 105 -10.29 -19.17 -8.46
CA GLN A 105 -10.28 -18.89 -7.02
C GLN A 105 -11.46 -18.00 -6.65
N ARG A 106 -12.22 -18.36 -5.61
CA ARG A 106 -13.27 -17.48 -5.05
C ARG A 106 -12.62 -16.40 -4.19
N ALA A 107 -13.17 -15.19 -4.19
CA ALA A 107 -12.64 -14.10 -3.39
C ALA A 107 -13.71 -13.10 -2.91
N GLY A 108 -13.33 -12.29 -1.93
CA GLY A 108 -14.09 -11.17 -1.41
C GLY A 108 -13.13 -10.15 -0.79
N LEU A 109 -13.49 -8.86 -0.84
CA LEU A 109 -12.83 -7.82 -0.06
C LEU A 109 -13.40 -7.85 1.35
N TYR A 110 -12.52 -8.08 2.31
CA TYR A 110 -12.80 -7.99 3.73
C TYR A 110 -12.01 -6.82 4.31
N VAL A 111 -12.64 -6.02 5.17
CA VAL A 111 -12.04 -4.83 5.78
C VAL A 111 -12.08 -4.93 7.30
N THR A 112 -11.18 -4.20 7.94
CA THR A 112 -11.13 -3.98 9.39
C THR A 112 -11.65 -2.58 9.71
N GLU A 113 -11.55 -2.18 10.98
CA GLU A 113 -11.81 -0.81 11.44
C GLU A 113 -10.62 0.15 11.24
N GLU A 114 -9.63 -0.22 10.39
CA GLU A 114 -8.52 0.70 10.07
C GLU A 114 -9.06 1.94 9.34
N PRO A 115 -8.88 3.15 9.91
CA PRO A 115 -9.42 4.38 9.33
C PRO A 115 -8.68 4.73 8.04
N ARG A 116 -9.39 5.31 7.06
CA ARG A 116 -8.79 5.78 5.80
C ARG A 116 -8.14 4.66 4.99
N GLY A 117 -8.59 3.42 5.19
CA GLY A 117 -8.20 2.23 4.43
C GLY A 117 -9.24 1.84 3.38
N MET A 118 -9.18 0.59 2.91
CA MET A 118 -10.04 0.07 1.84
C MET A 118 -11.55 0.12 2.15
N ARG A 119 -11.95 0.28 3.42
CA ARG A 119 -13.34 0.53 3.81
C ARG A 119 -13.90 1.82 3.21
N ASP A 120 -13.05 2.83 3.02
CA ASP A 120 -13.43 4.16 2.53
C ASP A 120 -13.34 4.27 0.98
N LEU A 121 -13.14 3.15 0.29
CA LEU A 121 -13.04 3.10 -1.16
C LEU A 121 -14.39 3.45 -1.81
N THR A 122 -14.39 4.43 -2.72
CA THR A 122 -15.56 4.77 -3.55
C THR A 122 -15.24 4.60 -5.02
N GLN A 123 -15.91 3.66 -5.70
CA GLN A 123 -15.78 3.51 -7.14
C GLN A 123 -16.75 4.45 -7.88
N ARG A 124 -16.21 5.40 -8.66
CA ARG A 124 -16.98 6.41 -9.41
C ARG A 124 -17.45 5.93 -10.78
N GLN A 125 -16.67 5.08 -11.44
CA GLN A 125 -17.04 4.49 -12.73
C GLN A 125 -16.34 3.15 -13.00
N GLY A 126 -16.70 2.52 -14.11
CA GLY A 126 -16.06 1.32 -14.63
C GLY A 126 -16.67 0.01 -14.14
N LYS A 127 -16.08 -1.11 -14.57
CA LYS A 127 -16.44 -2.45 -14.12
C LYS A 127 -16.04 -2.65 -12.66
N GLU A 128 -16.64 -3.62 -11.99
CA GLU A 128 -16.19 -4.09 -10.67
C GLU A 128 -14.66 -4.28 -10.61
N LEU A 129 -14.06 -3.86 -9.49
CA LEU A 129 -12.64 -4.08 -9.21
C LEU A 129 -12.34 -5.58 -9.01
N SER A 130 -11.26 -6.07 -9.63
CA SER A 130 -10.77 -7.43 -9.40
C SER A 130 -9.93 -7.52 -8.13
N PHE A 131 -9.62 -8.73 -7.68
CA PHE A 131 -8.67 -8.97 -6.59
C PHE A 131 -7.31 -8.31 -6.84
N ASN A 132 -6.76 -8.47 -8.04
CA ASN A 132 -5.47 -7.87 -8.41
C ASN A 132 -5.56 -6.34 -8.51
N ASN A 133 -6.71 -5.79 -8.94
CA ASN A 133 -6.90 -4.34 -8.91
C ASN A 133 -6.85 -3.78 -7.49
N LEU A 134 -7.46 -4.46 -6.52
CA LEU A 134 -7.44 -4.03 -5.13
C LEU A 134 -6.02 -4.09 -4.54
N LEU A 135 -5.25 -5.14 -4.84
CA LEU A 135 -3.84 -5.21 -4.46
C LEU A 135 -3.01 -4.07 -5.04
N ASP A 136 -3.20 -3.75 -6.33
CA ASP A 136 -2.46 -2.70 -7.01
C ASP A 136 -2.89 -1.29 -6.56
N VAL A 137 -4.18 -1.09 -6.23
CA VAL A 137 -4.71 0.15 -5.64
C VAL A 137 -4.08 0.42 -4.28
N ASP A 138 -4.06 -0.59 -3.39
CA ASP A 138 -3.45 -0.45 -2.07
C ASP A 138 -1.94 -0.15 -2.16
N ALA A 139 -1.22 -0.91 -2.99
CA ALA A 139 0.20 -0.69 -3.24
C ALA A 139 0.48 0.72 -3.79
N GLY A 140 -0.36 1.21 -4.71
CA GLY A 140 -0.21 2.54 -5.32
C GLY A 140 -0.46 3.67 -4.34
N MET A 141 -1.54 3.56 -3.55
CA MET A 141 -1.89 4.57 -2.57
C MET A 141 -0.87 4.62 -1.43
N TRP A 142 -0.33 3.48 -1.02
CA TRP A 142 0.78 3.43 -0.06
C TRP A 142 2.08 4.02 -0.63
N ALA A 143 2.40 3.75 -1.90
CA ALA A 143 3.59 4.26 -2.56
C ALA A 143 3.63 5.80 -2.58
N VAL A 144 2.49 6.45 -2.85
CA VAL A 144 2.40 7.92 -2.92
C VAL A 144 2.17 8.60 -1.57
N ALA A 145 1.84 7.85 -0.51
CA ALA A 145 1.46 8.41 0.79
C ALA A 145 2.59 9.16 1.52
N TRP A 146 3.85 8.95 1.12
CA TRP A 146 5.02 9.49 1.81
C TRP A 146 5.20 11.00 1.61
N TRP A 147 4.67 11.55 0.52
CA TRP A 147 4.72 12.98 0.20
C TRP A 147 3.39 13.66 0.57
N SER A 148 3.34 14.35 1.71
CA SER A 148 2.10 15.02 2.15
C SER A 148 1.91 16.41 1.53
N ASN A 149 3.00 17.06 1.13
CA ASN A 149 3.01 18.48 0.74
C ASN A 149 3.34 18.68 -0.74
N ARG A 150 3.43 17.60 -1.51
CA ARG A 150 3.83 17.63 -2.93
C ARG A 150 3.05 16.61 -3.74
N PRO A 151 2.54 16.96 -4.93
CA PRO A 151 1.93 16.01 -5.84
C PRO A 151 2.87 14.85 -6.21
N ALA A 152 2.42 13.64 -5.97
CA ALA A 152 3.12 12.40 -6.31
C ALA A 152 2.20 11.50 -7.15
N CYS A 153 2.80 10.79 -8.10
CA CYS A 153 2.14 9.79 -8.92
C CYS A 153 2.97 8.51 -8.89
N ALA A 154 2.29 7.37 -8.72
CA ALA A 154 2.87 6.04 -8.91
C ALA A 154 2.06 5.26 -9.93
N ILE A 155 2.74 4.51 -10.79
CA ILE A 155 2.14 3.60 -11.76
C ILE A 155 2.52 2.20 -11.34
N ILE A 156 1.53 1.42 -10.92
CA ILE A 156 1.70 0.10 -10.30
C ILE A 156 1.30 -0.99 -11.27
N LYS A 157 2.15 -2.01 -11.33
CA LYS A 157 1.85 -3.27 -12.00
C LYS A 157 2.29 -4.41 -11.12
N HIS A 158 1.36 -5.30 -10.75
CA HIS A 158 1.64 -6.47 -9.92
C HIS A 158 2.31 -6.09 -8.58
N THR A 159 1.69 -5.15 -7.86
CA THR A 159 2.05 -4.63 -6.53
C THR A 159 3.37 -3.88 -6.44
N THR A 160 3.99 -3.58 -7.59
CA THR A 160 5.28 -2.90 -7.67
C THR A 160 5.18 -1.67 -8.58
N PRO A 161 5.81 -0.53 -8.23
CA PRO A 161 5.91 0.60 -9.14
C PRO A 161 6.72 0.24 -10.39
N CYS A 162 6.15 0.45 -11.57
CA CYS A 162 6.91 0.54 -12.82
C CYS A 162 7.31 1.99 -13.15
N GLY A 163 6.71 2.97 -12.47
CA GLY A 163 7.06 4.37 -12.53
C GLY A 163 6.57 5.12 -11.29
N ILE A 164 7.34 6.08 -10.81
CA ILE A 164 7.00 6.91 -9.65
C ILE A 164 7.71 8.26 -9.76
N ALA A 165 7.03 9.34 -9.41
CA ALA A 165 7.59 10.69 -9.48
C ALA A 165 6.86 11.66 -8.54
N VAL A 166 7.55 12.74 -8.19
CA VAL A 166 6.97 13.90 -7.50
C VAL A 166 7.21 15.15 -8.35
N ALA A 167 6.20 16.00 -8.48
CA ALA A 167 6.29 17.21 -9.31
C ALA A 167 5.42 18.35 -8.74
N PRO A 168 5.50 19.58 -9.31
CA PRO A 168 4.64 20.69 -8.88
C PRO A 168 3.14 20.46 -9.10
N SER A 169 2.76 19.56 -10.01
CA SER A 169 1.36 19.25 -10.34
C SER A 169 1.13 17.76 -10.59
N ALA A 170 -0.13 17.31 -10.48
CA ALA A 170 -0.49 15.91 -10.76
C ALA A 170 -0.15 15.50 -12.20
N VAL A 171 -0.39 16.38 -13.18
CA VAL A 171 -0.09 16.13 -14.60
C VAL A 171 1.41 15.96 -14.87
N GLU A 172 2.26 16.76 -14.24
CA GLU A 172 3.72 16.65 -14.39
C GLU A 172 4.26 15.41 -13.67
N ALA A 173 3.71 15.08 -12.51
CA ALA A 173 4.07 13.87 -11.77
C ALA A 173 3.70 12.62 -12.60
N PHE A 174 2.50 12.61 -13.20
CA PHE A 174 2.07 11.53 -14.08
C PHE A 174 2.98 11.38 -15.30
N ARG A 175 3.28 12.46 -16.02
CA ARG A 175 4.14 12.42 -17.20
C ARG A 175 5.52 11.89 -16.87
N SER A 176 6.09 12.31 -15.75
CA SER A 176 7.40 11.87 -15.29
C SER A 176 7.40 10.40 -14.85
N ALA A 177 6.38 9.97 -14.09
CA ALA A 177 6.22 8.56 -13.70
C ALA A 177 5.98 7.65 -14.92
N ARG A 178 5.18 8.09 -15.90
CA ARG A 178 4.94 7.33 -17.15
C ARG A 178 6.22 7.22 -17.97
N ALA A 179 7.06 8.24 -17.98
CA ALA A 179 8.32 8.21 -18.72
C ALA A 179 9.30 7.14 -18.21
N THR A 180 9.20 6.70 -16.94
CA THR A 180 10.05 5.63 -16.40
C THR A 180 9.97 4.35 -17.22
N ASP A 181 8.75 3.88 -17.51
CA ASP A 181 8.49 2.67 -18.29
C ASP A 181 7.11 2.72 -18.95
N PRO A 182 6.98 3.42 -20.10
CA PRO A 182 5.71 3.54 -20.82
C PRO A 182 5.13 2.20 -21.26
N VAL A 183 5.98 1.20 -21.50
CA VAL A 183 5.54 -0.15 -21.91
C VAL A 183 4.85 -0.85 -20.75
N SER A 184 5.45 -0.85 -19.56
CA SER A 184 4.82 -1.47 -18.39
C SER A 184 3.59 -0.69 -17.92
N ALA A 185 3.57 0.64 -18.07
CA ALA A 185 2.42 1.48 -17.69
C ALA A 185 1.11 1.07 -18.39
N PHE A 186 1.18 0.41 -19.54
CA PHE A 186 0.00 -0.15 -20.21
C PHE A 186 -0.69 -1.22 -19.34
N GLY A 187 -1.98 -1.02 -19.07
CA GLY A 187 -2.80 -1.91 -18.25
C GLY A 187 -2.49 -1.85 -16.76
N SER A 188 -1.86 -0.77 -16.29
CA SER A 188 -1.49 -0.58 -14.89
C SER A 188 -2.57 0.12 -14.08
N VAL A 189 -2.34 0.21 -12.77
CA VAL A 189 -3.05 1.12 -11.85
C VAL A 189 -2.24 2.42 -11.71
N VAL A 190 -2.89 3.57 -11.87
CA VAL A 190 -2.27 4.89 -11.68
C VAL A 190 -2.78 5.50 -10.39
N ALA A 191 -1.90 5.77 -9.43
CA ALA A 191 -2.25 6.29 -8.11
C ALA A 191 -1.69 7.70 -7.89
N PHE A 192 -2.50 8.57 -7.29
CA PHE A 192 -2.14 9.95 -6.92
C PHE A 192 -2.38 10.20 -5.44
N ASN A 193 -1.52 11.00 -4.82
CA ASN A 193 -1.74 11.50 -3.46
C ASN A 193 -2.54 12.82 -3.39
N THR A 194 -2.95 13.34 -4.55
CA THR A 194 -3.60 14.64 -4.69
C THR A 194 -4.80 14.54 -5.63
N VAL A 195 -5.61 15.59 -5.67
CA VAL A 195 -6.78 15.68 -6.55
C VAL A 195 -6.36 15.60 -8.02
N VAL A 196 -7.13 14.85 -8.81
CA VAL A 196 -6.93 14.73 -10.26
C VAL A 196 -7.86 15.72 -10.98
N ASP A 197 -7.26 16.63 -11.74
CA ASP A 197 -7.94 17.61 -12.58
C ASP A 197 -8.07 17.14 -14.04
N LYS A 198 -8.73 17.96 -14.87
CA LYS A 198 -8.90 17.64 -16.30
C LYS A 198 -7.58 17.57 -17.06
N ALA A 199 -6.60 18.45 -16.76
CA ALA A 199 -5.31 18.43 -17.45
C ALA A 199 -4.58 17.10 -17.22
N THR A 200 -4.66 16.56 -16.02
CA THR A 200 -4.11 15.25 -15.65
C THR A 200 -4.89 14.13 -16.34
N ALA A 201 -6.23 14.20 -16.36
CA ALA A 201 -7.07 13.22 -17.07
C ALA A 201 -6.80 13.20 -18.58
N ASP A 202 -6.64 14.37 -19.21
CA ASP A 202 -6.30 14.51 -20.62
C ASP A 202 -4.91 13.93 -20.93
N ALA A 203 -3.92 14.16 -20.05
CA ALA A 203 -2.58 13.58 -20.23
C ALA A 203 -2.57 12.04 -20.15
N MET A 204 -3.58 11.46 -19.49
CA MET A 204 -3.81 10.03 -19.42
C MET A 204 -4.61 9.49 -20.62
N ALA A 205 -5.12 10.32 -21.52
CA ALA A 205 -6.12 9.94 -22.53
C ALA A 205 -5.67 8.82 -23.48
N ASP A 206 -4.41 8.80 -23.88
CA ASP A 206 -3.83 7.81 -24.81
C ASP A 206 -3.34 6.53 -24.11
N LEU A 207 -3.25 6.53 -22.77
CA LEU A 207 -2.84 5.36 -22.00
C LEU A 207 -4.05 4.47 -21.69
N PHE A 208 -3.95 3.19 -22.07
CA PHE A 208 -4.83 2.15 -21.52
C PHE A 208 -4.37 1.83 -20.09
N MET A 209 -5.24 2.04 -19.12
CA MET A 209 -5.02 1.73 -17.71
C MET A 209 -6.26 1.04 -17.16
N GLU A 210 -6.07 0.15 -16.18
CA GLU A 210 -7.20 -0.56 -15.59
C GLU A 210 -7.91 0.26 -14.52
N VAL A 211 -7.13 0.97 -13.70
CA VAL A 211 -7.62 1.79 -12.59
C VAL A 211 -6.85 3.10 -12.52
N VAL A 212 -7.55 4.19 -12.24
CA VAL A 212 -6.97 5.41 -11.68
C VAL A 212 -7.53 5.63 -10.29
N VAL A 213 -6.64 5.87 -9.31
CA VAL A 213 -7.00 6.08 -7.91
C VAL A 213 -6.39 7.38 -7.37
N ALA A 214 -7.19 8.14 -6.64
CA ALA A 214 -6.80 9.42 -6.04
C ALA A 214 -7.66 9.71 -4.79
N PRO A 215 -7.28 10.65 -3.91
CA PRO A 215 -8.16 11.10 -2.83
C PRO A 215 -9.47 11.74 -3.33
N SER A 216 -9.45 12.38 -4.50
CA SER A 216 -10.63 12.99 -5.12
C SER A 216 -10.38 13.33 -6.60
N PHE A 217 -11.45 13.63 -7.33
CA PHE A 217 -11.40 14.06 -8.73
C PHE A 217 -12.24 15.32 -8.92
N HIS A 218 -11.78 16.23 -9.78
CA HIS A 218 -12.64 17.30 -10.28
C HIS A 218 -13.74 16.74 -11.20
N ALA A 219 -14.88 17.43 -11.27
CA ALA A 219 -15.99 17.04 -12.14
C ALA A 219 -15.55 16.97 -13.62
N GLU A 220 -14.72 17.92 -14.08
CA GLU A 220 -14.21 17.90 -15.45
C GLU A 220 -13.24 16.73 -15.74
N ALA A 221 -12.53 16.21 -14.72
CA ALA A 221 -11.70 15.02 -14.85
C ALA A 221 -12.57 13.75 -14.98
N LEU A 222 -13.60 13.63 -14.14
CA LEU A 222 -14.57 12.53 -14.23
C LEU A 222 -15.27 12.52 -15.60
N ALA A 223 -15.65 13.68 -16.13
CA ALA A 223 -16.23 13.81 -17.46
C ALA A 223 -15.27 13.34 -18.56
N ALA A 224 -13.98 13.67 -18.48
CA ALA A 224 -12.97 13.20 -19.42
C ALA A 224 -12.81 11.66 -19.35
N PHE A 225 -12.81 11.08 -18.15
CA PHE A 225 -12.69 9.63 -17.96
C PHE A 225 -13.93 8.84 -18.38
N ALA A 226 -15.11 9.47 -18.43
CA ALA A 226 -16.36 8.82 -18.85
C ALA A 226 -16.29 8.25 -20.29
N ALA A 227 -15.43 8.81 -21.14
CA ALA A 227 -15.16 8.27 -22.47
C ALA A 227 -14.51 6.88 -22.44
N LYS A 228 -13.79 6.55 -21.36
CA LYS A 228 -13.09 5.26 -21.16
C LYS A 228 -13.94 4.28 -20.35
N LYS A 229 -14.96 3.69 -21.00
CA LYS A 229 -15.94 2.79 -20.35
C LYS A 229 -15.38 1.63 -19.51
N GLN A 230 -14.14 1.20 -19.78
CA GLN A 230 -13.49 0.09 -19.07
C GLN A 230 -12.64 0.55 -17.88
N LEU A 231 -12.30 1.84 -17.79
CA LEU A 231 -11.48 2.41 -16.73
C LEU A 231 -12.26 2.43 -15.42
N ARG A 232 -11.70 1.86 -14.35
CA ARG A 232 -12.18 2.15 -13.00
C ARG A 232 -11.59 3.46 -12.52
N VAL A 233 -12.45 4.35 -12.05
CA VAL A 233 -12.03 5.56 -11.32
C VAL A 233 -12.41 5.34 -9.87
N VAL A 234 -11.42 5.40 -8.99
CA VAL A 234 -11.55 5.04 -7.59
C VAL A 234 -11.11 6.21 -6.72
N GLU A 235 -11.93 6.60 -5.77
CA GLU A 235 -11.55 7.51 -4.71
C GLU A 235 -11.13 6.70 -3.48
N LEU A 236 -9.94 7.01 -2.94
CA LEU A 236 -9.45 6.44 -1.68
C LEU A 236 -8.65 7.51 -0.92
N PRO A 237 -8.93 7.75 0.36
CA PRO A 237 -8.13 8.69 1.15
C PRO A 237 -6.65 8.27 1.24
N VAL A 238 -5.74 9.25 1.13
CA VAL A 238 -4.31 8.99 1.32
C VAL A 238 -4.01 8.77 2.80
N SER A 239 -3.35 7.66 3.12
CA SER A 239 -2.94 7.30 4.48
C SER A 239 -1.58 6.60 4.47
N LYS A 240 -0.73 6.92 5.44
CA LYS A 240 0.49 6.14 5.74
C LYS A 240 0.18 4.93 6.64
N GLY A 241 -1.11 4.71 6.93
CA GLY A 241 -1.62 3.87 8.02
C GLY A 241 -1.37 4.50 9.39
N ALA A 242 -1.98 3.99 10.46
CA ALA A 242 -1.75 4.41 11.86
C ALA A 242 -1.83 3.21 12.81
N GLY A 243 -0.70 2.76 13.36
CA GLY A 243 -0.67 1.77 14.45
C GLY A 243 -1.29 0.41 14.11
N ALA A 244 -1.36 0.06 12.83
CA ALA A 244 -1.90 -1.21 12.34
C ALA A 244 -0.84 -2.32 12.32
N LEU A 245 -1.33 -3.56 12.38
CA LEU A 245 -0.51 -4.76 12.16
C LEU A 245 -0.58 -5.17 10.68
N ASP A 246 0.53 -5.68 10.16
CA ASP A 246 0.63 -6.34 8.86
C ASP A 246 0.66 -7.86 9.04
N TYR A 247 0.01 -8.56 8.12
CA TYR A 247 -0.22 -10.01 8.21
C TYR A 247 0.28 -10.70 6.95
N LYS A 248 1.14 -11.71 7.12
CA LYS A 248 1.57 -12.58 6.02
C LYS A 248 1.08 -14.00 6.26
N ARG A 249 0.20 -14.47 5.38
CA ARG A 249 -0.27 -15.86 5.40
C ARG A 249 0.92 -16.80 5.15
N VAL A 250 1.11 -17.78 6.02
CA VAL A 250 2.06 -18.90 5.85
C VAL A 250 1.32 -20.21 6.12
N ARG A 251 1.69 -21.35 5.53
CA ARG A 251 0.90 -22.61 5.70
C ARG A 251 0.60 -22.87 7.19
N GLY A 252 -0.69 -23.06 7.52
CA GLY A 252 -1.14 -23.30 8.90
C GLY A 252 -1.31 -22.07 9.80
N GLY A 253 -0.76 -20.89 9.48
CA GLY A 253 -0.97 -19.68 10.29
C GLY A 253 -0.66 -18.33 9.61
N PHE A 254 -0.27 -17.35 10.41
CA PHE A 254 0.10 -16.00 9.96
C PHE A 254 1.36 -15.54 10.68
N LEU A 255 2.24 -14.84 9.95
CA LEU A 255 3.25 -13.98 10.55
C LEU A 255 2.60 -12.61 10.76
N VAL A 256 2.80 -12.02 11.94
CA VAL A 256 2.21 -10.74 12.32
C VAL A 256 3.35 -9.81 12.73
N GLN A 257 3.32 -8.58 12.21
CA GLN A 257 4.32 -7.55 12.49
C GLN A 257 3.65 -6.18 12.53
N ASP A 258 4.34 -5.16 13.01
CA ASP A 258 3.88 -3.79 12.81
C ASP A 258 3.86 -3.46 11.32
N GLN A 259 2.87 -2.67 10.89
CA GLN A 259 2.85 -2.14 9.53
C GLN A 259 4.13 -1.32 9.27
N PHE A 260 4.78 -1.61 8.14
CA PHE A 260 6.08 -1.03 7.83
C PHE A 260 6.01 0.50 7.77
N ARG A 261 6.96 1.14 8.48
CA ARG A 261 7.17 2.59 8.50
C ARG A 261 8.65 2.90 8.46
N PHE A 262 8.98 4.02 7.84
CA PHE A 262 10.30 4.61 7.94
C PHE A 262 10.18 6.12 8.06
N ASP A 263 11.22 6.74 8.61
CA ASP A 263 11.38 8.18 8.58
C ASP A 263 12.09 8.56 7.28
N PRO A 264 11.45 9.33 6.37
CA PRO A 264 12.09 9.82 5.16
C PRO A 264 13.05 10.98 5.42
N SER A 265 13.17 11.48 6.66
CA SER A 265 14.11 12.54 7.02
C SER A 265 15.57 12.08 6.96
N GLU A 266 16.48 13.05 6.85
CA GLU A 266 17.93 12.81 6.85
C GLU A 266 18.50 12.50 8.24
N VAL A 267 17.66 12.34 9.27
CA VAL A 267 18.12 12.11 10.63
C VAL A 267 18.92 10.81 10.69
N GLY A 268 20.19 10.94 11.04
CA GLY A 268 21.13 9.82 11.15
C GLY A 268 21.81 9.40 9.84
N TRP A 269 21.51 10.05 8.72
CA TRP A 269 22.20 9.78 7.45
C TRP A 269 23.65 10.26 7.51
N LYS A 270 24.55 9.50 6.89
CA LYS A 270 25.99 9.80 6.85
C LYS A 270 26.53 9.64 5.45
N VAL A 271 27.29 10.62 4.97
CA VAL A 271 28.07 10.46 3.74
C VAL A 271 29.32 9.66 4.08
N ALA A 272 29.42 8.45 3.51
CA ALA A 272 30.48 7.49 3.83
C ALA A 272 31.72 7.63 2.94
N THR A 273 31.55 8.21 1.74
CA THR A 273 32.61 8.47 0.75
C THR A 273 33.28 9.82 0.95
N ARG A 274 34.41 10.04 0.28
CA ARG A 274 35.13 11.33 0.23
C ARG A 274 34.33 12.40 -0.51
N ARG A 275 33.72 12.04 -1.64
CA ARG A 275 32.89 12.97 -2.42
C ARG A 275 31.55 13.19 -1.70
N GLN A 276 31.17 14.46 -1.58
CA GLN A 276 29.86 14.88 -1.10
C GLN A 276 28.84 14.93 -2.25
N PRO A 277 27.57 14.56 -2.03
CA PRO A 277 26.51 14.81 -3.01
C PRO A 277 26.34 16.32 -3.24
N THR A 278 26.07 16.70 -4.47
CA THR A 278 25.60 18.04 -4.84
C THR A 278 24.17 18.27 -4.35
N GLU A 279 23.68 19.53 -4.35
CA GLU A 279 22.28 19.81 -3.97
C GLU A 279 21.26 19.09 -4.85
N THR A 280 21.52 18.99 -6.15
CA THR A 280 20.67 18.24 -7.09
C THR A 280 20.65 16.75 -6.76
N GLU A 281 21.82 16.16 -6.49
CA GLU A 281 21.90 14.76 -6.07
C GLU A 281 21.21 14.54 -4.73
N TRP A 282 21.33 15.47 -3.77
CA TRP A 282 20.62 15.37 -2.50
C TRP A 282 19.10 15.33 -2.66
N ASN A 283 18.54 16.17 -3.53
CA ASN A 283 17.11 16.14 -3.84
C ASN A 283 16.69 14.78 -4.43
N ASP A 284 17.46 14.29 -5.39
CA ASP A 284 17.18 13.01 -6.03
C ASP A 284 17.38 11.82 -5.08
N LEU A 285 18.36 11.86 -4.17
CA LEU A 285 18.59 10.80 -3.16
C LEU A 285 17.45 10.74 -2.14
N ARG A 286 16.93 11.89 -1.68
CA ARG A 286 15.76 11.95 -0.78
C ARG A 286 14.53 11.33 -1.44
N PHE A 287 14.29 11.71 -2.69
CA PHE A 287 13.22 11.13 -3.50
C PHE A 287 13.44 9.62 -3.68
N ALA A 288 14.62 9.19 -4.13
CA ALA A 288 14.93 7.80 -4.45
C ALA A 288 14.81 6.89 -3.23
N TRP A 289 15.29 7.36 -2.07
CA TRP A 289 15.17 6.63 -0.79
C TRP A 289 13.72 6.43 -0.36
N THR A 290 12.86 7.42 -0.61
CA THR A 290 11.43 7.29 -0.32
C THR A 290 10.74 6.39 -1.34
N ALA A 291 11.12 6.52 -2.62
CA ALA A 291 10.50 5.85 -3.75
C ALA A 291 10.91 4.36 -3.88
N VAL A 292 12.04 3.93 -3.29
CA VAL A 292 12.46 2.52 -3.32
C VAL A 292 11.68 1.65 -2.31
N ALA A 293 11.16 2.23 -1.23
CA ALA A 293 10.39 1.52 -0.20
C ALA A 293 9.18 0.70 -0.73
N PRO A 294 8.39 1.16 -1.72
CA PRO A 294 7.30 0.36 -2.32
C PRO A 294 7.76 -0.70 -3.31
N VAL A 295 9.04 -0.73 -3.69
CA VAL A 295 9.57 -1.69 -4.66
C VAL A 295 9.88 -3.01 -3.94
N LYS A 296 9.47 -4.13 -4.54
CA LYS A 296 9.73 -5.47 -3.98
C LYS A 296 11.22 -5.79 -3.99
N SER A 297 11.71 -6.37 -2.90
CA SER A 297 13.12 -6.63 -2.66
C SER A 297 13.66 -7.85 -3.43
N ASN A 298 14.94 -7.89 -3.80
CA ASN A 298 15.93 -6.80 -3.66
C ASN A 298 15.62 -5.67 -4.64
N ALA A 299 15.60 -4.43 -4.15
CA ALA A 299 15.14 -3.28 -4.93
C ALA A 299 16.27 -2.30 -5.21
N ILE A 300 16.34 -1.87 -6.47
CA ILE A 300 17.19 -0.78 -6.94
C ILE A 300 16.32 0.20 -7.72
N LEU A 301 16.41 1.48 -7.36
CA LEU A 301 15.72 2.55 -8.05
C LEU A 301 16.74 3.61 -8.51
N LEU A 302 16.76 3.89 -9.80
CA LEU A 302 17.49 5.01 -10.37
C LEU A 302 16.58 6.22 -10.45
N ALA A 303 17.06 7.37 -10.02
CA ALA A 303 16.29 8.61 -10.04
C ALA A 303 17.06 9.77 -10.65
N ARG A 304 16.29 10.67 -11.28
CA ARG A 304 16.75 11.96 -11.77
C ARG A 304 15.59 12.95 -11.72
N LYS A 305 15.83 14.16 -11.24
CA LYS A 305 14.80 15.21 -11.12
C LYS A 305 13.54 14.71 -10.41
N GLU A 306 13.74 13.98 -9.32
CA GLU A 306 12.68 13.45 -8.45
C GLU A 306 11.64 12.57 -9.16
N ALA A 307 12.10 11.88 -10.21
CA ALA A 307 11.37 10.84 -10.93
C ALA A 307 12.25 9.59 -11.06
N ALA A 308 11.64 8.43 -10.97
CA ALA A 308 12.31 7.18 -11.31
C ALA A 308 12.62 7.17 -12.82
N ILE A 309 13.82 6.72 -13.19
CA ILE A 309 14.21 6.51 -14.59
C ILE A 309 14.49 5.04 -14.90
N GLY A 310 14.67 4.21 -13.87
CA GLY A 310 14.86 2.76 -14.00
C GLY A 310 14.63 2.06 -12.66
N ILE A 311 13.96 0.92 -12.68
CA ILE A 311 13.61 0.16 -11.48
C ILE A 311 13.97 -1.31 -11.69
N GLY A 312 14.80 -1.86 -10.79
CA GLY A 312 15.13 -3.28 -10.71
C GLY A 312 14.50 -3.87 -9.46
N ALA A 313 13.43 -4.63 -9.62
CA ALA A 313 12.59 -5.13 -8.53
C ALA A 313 12.61 -6.65 -8.42
N GLY A 314 12.47 -7.15 -7.20
CA GLY A 314 12.12 -8.55 -6.91
C GLY A 314 13.22 -9.58 -7.17
N GLN A 315 14.48 -9.16 -7.34
CA GLN A 315 15.55 -10.10 -7.66
C GLN A 315 16.15 -10.75 -6.42
N MET A 316 16.58 -12.00 -6.57
CA MET A 316 17.29 -12.76 -5.53
C MET A 316 18.69 -12.21 -5.29
N SER A 317 19.32 -11.63 -6.33
CA SER A 317 20.64 -10.99 -6.28
C SER A 317 20.51 -9.49 -6.48
N ARG A 318 21.29 -8.71 -5.74
CA ARG A 318 21.22 -7.25 -5.81
C ARG A 318 21.94 -6.64 -7.01
N VAL A 319 23.04 -7.27 -7.45
CA VAL A 319 23.71 -6.85 -8.69
C VAL A 319 22.80 -7.05 -9.91
N ASP A 320 21.93 -8.06 -9.89
CA ASP A 320 20.91 -8.26 -10.92
C ASP A 320 19.85 -7.14 -10.89
N SER A 321 19.45 -6.69 -9.70
CA SER A 321 18.59 -5.50 -9.57
C SER A 321 19.26 -4.24 -10.12
N VAL A 322 20.56 -4.05 -9.90
CA VAL A 322 21.31 -2.91 -10.49
C VAL A 322 21.33 -3.02 -12.02
N PHE A 323 21.69 -4.19 -12.54
CA PHE A 323 21.68 -4.47 -13.97
C PHE A 323 20.33 -4.17 -14.60
N LEU A 324 19.24 -4.70 -14.02
CA LEU A 324 17.89 -4.50 -14.53
C LEU A 324 17.47 -3.03 -14.49
N ALA A 325 17.75 -2.31 -13.41
CA ALA A 325 17.41 -0.89 -13.32
C ALA A 325 18.10 -0.06 -14.41
N VAL A 326 19.40 -0.30 -14.64
CA VAL A 326 20.19 0.35 -15.70
C VAL A 326 19.71 -0.06 -17.09
N HIS A 327 19.48 -1.36 -17.30
CA HIS A 327 19.00 -1.90 -18.57
C HIS A 327 17.65 -1.31 -18.95
N LYS A 328 16.70 -1.29 -18.00
CA LYS A 328 15.36 -0.71 -18.18
C LYS A 328 15.45 0.77 -18.50
N ALA A 329 16.24 1.55 -17.75
CA ALA A 329 16.42 2.98 -18.03
C ALA A 329 16.86 3.22 -19.50
N ARG A 330 17.92 2.53 -19.93
CA ARG A 330 18.43 2.63 -21.31
C ARG A 330 17.41 2.19 -22.35
N GLN A 331 16.70 1.09 -22.09
CA GLN A 331 15.66 0.57 -22.99
C GLN A 331 14.54 1.59 -23.21
N GLN A 332 14.21 2.39 -22.20
CA GLN A 332 13.18 3.44 -22.28
C GLN A 332 13.74 4.79 -22.75
N GLY A 333 15.00 4.83 -23.20
CA GLY A 333 15.63 6.04 -23.74
C GLY A 333 16.19 7.01 -22.71
N HIS A 334 16.26 6.60 -21.43
CA HIS A 334 16.93 7.40 -20.41
C HIS A 334 18.43 7.15 -20.42
N ASP A 335 19.20 8.20 -20.15
CA ASP A 335 20.61 8.11 -19.84
C ASP A 335 20.80 7.97 -18.32
N PRO A 336 21.36 6.86 -17.80
CA PRO A 336 21.69 6.73 -16.39
C PRO A 336 22.85 7.64 -15.94
N ALA A 337 23.68 8.16 -16.86
CA ALA A 337 24.86 8.92 -16.49
C ALA A 337 24.50 10.26 -15.80
N GLY A 338 24.92 10.45 -14.56
CA GLY A 338 24.55 11.59 -13.72
C GLY A 338 23.28 11.38 -12.89
N SER A 339 22.65 10.21 -12.93
CA SER A 339 21.54 9.87 -12.03
C SER A 339 22.04 9.40 -10.66
N VAL A 340 21.12 9.30 -9.71
CA VAL A 340 21.38 8.68 -8.41
C VAL A 340 20.75 7.30 -8.33
N LEU A 341 21.19 6.49 -7.38
CA LEU A 341 20.68 5.14 -7.10
C LEU A 341 20.28 5.02 -5.63
N ALA A 342 19.11 4.45 -5.36
CA ALA A 342 18.72 3.98 -4.03
C ALA A 342 18.66 2.46 -3.99
N SER A 343 19.13 1.87 -2.89
CA SER A 343 18.95 0.45 -2.58
C SER A 343 18.24 0.27 -1.25
N ASP A 344 17.20 -0.55 -1.22
CA ASP A 344 16.39 -0.84 -0.02
C ASP A 344 17.18 -1.53 1.11
N ALA A 345 18.31 -2.15 0.77
CA ALA A 345 19.18 -2.91 1.67
C ALA A 345 20.67 -2.67 1.35
N PHE A 346 21.58 -3.10 2.24
CA PHE A 346 23.02 -2.83 2.07
C PHE A 346 23.71 -3.61 0.94
N PHE A 347 24.61 -3.03 0.14
CA PHE A 347 25.37 -3.81 -0.84
C PHE A 347 26.27 -4.86 -0.16
N PRO A 348 26.13 -6.16 -0.48
CA PRO A 348 26.92 -7.20 0.17
C PRO A 348 28.38 -7.24 -0.33
N PHE A 349 28.61 -6.81 -1.58
CA PHE A 349 29.90 -6.76 -2.26
C PHE A 349 30.01 -5.48 -3.12
N ALA A 350 31.22 -5.16 -3.58
CA ALA A 350 31.48 -3.98 -4.41
C ALA A 350 30.88 -4.06 -5.83
N ASP A 351 30.57 -5.26 -6.32
CA ASP A 351 30.08 -5.53 -7.68
C ASP A 351 28.86 -4.68 -8.09
N GLY A 352 27.89 -4.50 -7.19
CA GLY A 352 26.73 -3.65 -7.44
C GLY A 352 27.09 -2.17 -7.60
N VAL A 353 28.07 -1.69 -6.84
CA VAL A 353 28.59 -0.32 -6.94
C VAL A 353 29.39 -0.13 -8.23
N GLU A 354 30.24 -1.10 -8.58
CA GLU A 354 31.04 -1.07 -9.81
C GLU A 354 30.15 -1.10 -11.06
N HIS A 355 29.06 -1.90 -11.03
CA HIS A 355 28.06 -1.89 -12.10
C HIS A 355 27.39 -0.51 -12.21
N ALA A 356 26.98 0.08 -11.09
CA ALA A 356 26.37 1.39 -11.08
C ALA A 356 27.33 2.48 -11.63
N ALA A 357 28.60 2.44 -11.21
CA ALA A 357 29.64 3.32 -11.71
C ALA A 357 29.86 3.18 -13.22
N GLY A 358 29.89 1.95 -13.73
CA GLY A 358 29.99 1.67 -15.18
C GLY A 358 28.80 2.20 -16.00
N ALA A 359 27.67 2.48 -15.35
CA ALA A 359 26.53 3.15 -15.97
C ALA A 359 26.56 4.69 -15.85
N GLY A 360 27.56 5.25 -15.16
CA GLY A 360 27.73 6.68 -14.95
C GLY A 360 26.89 7.25 -13.79
N ILE A 361 26.35 6.40 -12.91
CA ILE A 361 25.64 6.87 -11.70
C ILE A 361 26.62 7.61 -10.80
N THR A 362 26.21 8.74 -10.23
CA THR A 362 27.13 9.63 -9.49
C THR A 362 26.93 9.61 -7.98
N ALA A 363 25.77 9.15 -7.50
CA ALA A 363 25.51 9.00 -6.07
C ALA A 363 24.64 7.77 -5.74
N ILE A 364 24.90 7.16 -4.58
CA ILE A 364 24.18 6.01 -4.04
C ILE A 364 23.65 6.34 -2.64
N ILE A 365 22.43 5.93 -2.32
CA ILE A 365 21.90 5.86 -0.94
C ILE A 365 21.52 4.42 -0.59
N GLN A 366 21.97 3.95 0.57
CA GLN A 366 21.72 2.61 1.08
C GLN A 366 21.72 2.59 2.62
N PRO A 367 21.32 1.50 3.28
CA PRO A 367 21.38 1.43 4.74
C PRO A 367 22.79 1.36 5.33
N GLY A 368 23.72 0.65 4.67
CA GLY A 368 24.95 0.15 5.32
C GLY A 368 24.67 -1.00 6.30
N GLY A 369 25.72 -1.47 6.96
CA GLY A 369 25.70 -2.59 7.91
C GLY A 369 26.29 -3.91 7.37
N SER A 370 26.95 -3.90 6.20
CA SER A 370 27.70 -5.06 5.73
C SER A 370 29.02 -5.19 6.49
N ILE A 371 29.47 -6.42 6.73
CA ILE A 371 30.85 -6.67 7.16
C ILE A 371 31.89 -6.19 6.13
N ARG A 372 31.45 -5.95 4.88
CA ARG A 372 32.26 -5.47 3.75
C ARG A 372 31.95 -4.02 3.37
N ASP A 373 31.32 -3.23 4.23
CA ASP A 373 31.00 -1.83 3.92
C ASP A 373 32.24 -1.03 3.51
N ALA A 374 33.41 -1.30 4.10
CA ALA A 374 34.66 -0.64 3.72
C ALA A 374 35.04 -0.89 2.25
N GLU A 375 34.89 -2.13 1.76
CA GLU A 375 35.17 -2.52 0.37
C GLU A 375 34.20 -1.80 -0.60
N VAL A 376 32.93 -1.73 -0.22
CA VAL A 376 31.86 -1.08 -0.98
C VAL A 376 32.05 0.44 -1.07
N VAL A 377 32.43 1.07 0.05
CA VAL A 377 32.75 2.51 0.11
C VAL A 377 34.01 2.83 -0.68
N GLU A 378 35.04 1.99 -0.59
CA GLU A 378 36.27 2.17 -1.36
C GLU A 378 35.99 2.09 -2.87
N ALA A 379 35.14 1.16 -3.31
CA ALA A 379 34.71 1.08 -4.71
C ALA A 379 34.02 2.37 -5.17
N ALA A 380 33.10 2.92 -4.37
CA ALA A 380 32.46 4.20 -4.69
C ALA A 380 33.48 5.36 -4.76
N ASP A 381 34.43 5.42 -3.83
CA ASP A 381 35.51 6.42 -3.83
C ASP A 381 36.40 6.31 -5.08
N ARG A 382 36.77 5.08 -5.50
CA ARG A 382 37.57 4.85 -6.72
C ARG A 382 36.89 5.38 -7.98
N HIS A 383 35.56 5.33 -8.01
CA HIS A 383 34.75 5.84 -9.12
C HIS A 383 34.28 7.29 -8.93
N GLY A 384 34.72 7.97 -7.87
CA GLY A 384 34.31 9.36 -7.59
C GLY A 384 32.82 9.51 -7.33
N MET A 385 32.16 8.48 -6.79
CA MET A 385 30.74 8.50 -6.44
C MET A 385 30.55 9.00 -5.01
N ALA A 386 29.40 9.64 -4.75
CA ALA A 386 28.97 9.89 -3.38
C ALA A 386 28.16 8.68 -2.85
N MET A 387 28.32 8.31 -1.59
CA MET A 387 27.53 7.27 -0.95
C MET A 387 26.98 7.74 0.39
N VAL A 388 25.66 7.63 0.55
CA VAL A 388 24.94 7.95 1.78
C VAL A 388 24.49 6.66 2.47
N MET A 389 24.79 6.53 3.76
CA MET A 389 24.35 5.45 4.63
C MET A 389 23.24 5.93 5.56
N THR A 390 22.07 5.28 5.55
CA THR A 390 20.90 5.69 6.34
C THR A 390 20.76 4.94 7.68
N GLY A 391 21.39 3.77 7.81
CA GLY A 391 21.24 2.88 8.96
C GLY A 391 19.86 2.21 9.08
N LYS A 392 18.99 2.33 8.06
CA LYS A 392 17.61 1.82 8.09
C LYS A 392 17.32 1.00 6.85
N ARG A 393 16.95 -0.28 6.99
CA ARG A 393 16.56 -1.16 5.87
C ARG A 393 15.07 -1.02 5.55
N GLN A 394 14.70 -1.08 4.27
CA GLN A 394 13.31 -0.95 3.77
C GLN A 394 12.81 -2.20 3.03
N PHE A 395 13.17 -3.38 3.53
CA PHE A 395 12.92 -4.65 2.83
C PHE A 395 11.42 -4.99 2.73
N ARG A 396 10.94 -5.39 1.55
CA ARG A 396 9.55 -5.75 1.28
C ARG A 396 9.46 -6.97 0.35
N HIS A 397 8.71 -7.98 0.79
CA HIS A 397 8.32 -9.13 -0.04
C HIS A 397 7.00 -8.86 -0.74
#